data_AF-A0A7S3CC04-F1
#
_entry.id   AF-A0A7S3CC04-F1
#
_cell.length_a   1.000
_cell.length_b   1.000
_cell.length_c   1.000
_cell.angle_alpha   90.00
_cell.angle_beta   90.00
_cell.angle_gamma   90.00
#
_symmetry.space_group_name_H-M   'P 1'
#
loop_
_entity.id
_entity.type
_entity.pdbx_description
1 polymer ?
#
loop_
_entity_poly.entity_id
_entity_poly.type
_entity_poly.pdbx_seq_one_letter_code
_entity_poly.pdbx_strand_id
1 'polypeptide(L)'
;QILQVPGGEQNANFAALGVDCEGLGVSNLLEMRSIVGLQIDVMKHAEKQGSDFKSWDIVGGGSEDDMIAFHRRRAAELLLLKDGSLAFRVIQEFRLPAAEVYVDAIRQYCKAKRPHGQLIPLVKDLKGTLGDLEWDHVVGNAFFFLLNELSDRARAKQMMKLLVSDHSKVLALLALGKLDRAFEVAKSCADDVDVELILKHARSKGNKGLCKKCEEFLRR
;
A
#
# COMPACT_ATOMS: atom_id res chain seq x y z
N GLN A 1 -0.21 21.83 37.85
CA GLN A 1 -1.06 21.44 38.98
C GLN A 1 -1.85 20.22 38.57
N ILE A 2 -1.53 19.06 39.14
CA ILE A 2 -2.34 17.85 39.00
C ILE A 2 -3.55 18.07 39.90
N LEU A 3 -4.75 18.12 39.31
CA LEU A 3 -6.00 18.26 40.06
C LEU A 3 -6.21 16.98 40.88
N GLN A 4 -5.89 17.04 42.18
CA GLN A 4 -6.37 16.07 43.16
C GLN A 4 -7.85 16.38 43.42
N VAL A 5 -8.75 15.59 42.85
CA VAL A 5 -10.18 15.63 43.17
C VAL A 5 -10.43 14.64 44.32
N PRO A 6 -11.09 15.04 45.43
CA PRO A 6 -11.36 14.16 46.57
C PRO A 6 -12.20 12.95 46.14
N GLY A 7 -11.77 11.75 46.53
CA GLY A 7 -12.32 10.45 46.09
C GLY A 7 -13.72 10.08 46.58
N GLY A 8 -14.58 11.06 46.88
CA GLY A 8 -15.94 10.84 47.38
C GLY A 8 -17.05 10.98 46.32
N GLU A 9 -16.82 11.69 45.21
CA GLU A 9 -17.90 12.07 44.27
C GLU A 9 -17.76 11.52 42.84
N GLN A 10 -16.89 10.52 42.62
CA GLN A 10 -16.72 9.90 41.29
C GLN A 10 -17.27 8.47 41.16
N ASN A 11 -18.16 8.04 42.06
CA ASN A 11 -18.90 6.79 41.89
C ASN A 11 -20.22 7.02 41.16
N ALA A 12 -20.19 7.73 40.02
CA ALA A 12 -21.25 7.57 39.03
C ALA A 12 -21.07 6.16 38.44
N ASN A 13 -21.80 5.20 39.00
CA ASN A 13 -21.84 3.85 38.46
C ASN A 13 -22.28 3.97 37.00
N PHE A 14 -21.53 3.39 36.05
CA PHE A 14 -21.81 3.54 34.61
C PHE A 14 -23.24 3.12 34.23
N ALA A 15 -23.87 2.26 35.03
CA ALA A 15 -25.28 1.92 34.96
C ALA A 15 -26.24 3.13 35.12
N ALA A 16 -25.88 4.14 35.93
CA ALA A 16 -26.65 5.37 36.11
C ALA A 16 -26.62 6.27 34.86
N LEU A 17 -25.65 6.06 33.96
CA LEU A 17 -25.59 6.69 32.64
C LEU A 17 -26.28 5.83 31.56
N GLY A 18 -26.95 4.73 31.95
CA GLY A 18 -27.58 3.79 31.02
C GLY A 18 -26.57 2.96 30.20
N VAL A 19 -25.29 2.95 30.60
CA VAL A 19 -24.25 2.20 29.91
C VAL A 19 -24.10 0.85 30.60
N ASP A 20 -24.64 -0.19 29.96
CA ASP A 20 -24.42 -1.56 30.40
C ASP A 20 -22.94 -1.91 30.25
N CYS A 21 -22.29 -2.19 31.39
CA CYS A 21 -20.86 -2.48 31.48
C CYS A 21 -20.56 -3.95 31.73
N GLU A 22 -21.59 -4.81 31.78
CA GLU A 22 -21.41 -6.26 31.91
C GLU A 22 -20.76 -6.82 30.64
N GLY A 23 -19.43 -6.81 30.60
CA GLY A 23 -18.62 -7.21 29.45
C GLY A 23 -17.52 -6.22 29.07
N LEU A 24 -17.49 -5.03 29.68
CA LEU A 24 -16.43 -4.03 29.47
C LEU A 24 -15.22 -4.30 30.38
N GLY A 25 -14.45 -5.32 30.03
CA GLY A 25 -13.12 -5.51 30.61
C GLY A 25 -12.21 -4.31 30.35
N VAL A 26 -11.22 -4.09 31.22
CA VAL A 26 -10.22 -3.02 31.06
C VAL A 26 -9.54 -3.07 29.67
N SER A 27 -9.31 -4.27 29.12
CA SER A 27 -8.80 -4.46 27.76
C SER A 27 -9.70 -3.81 26.69
N ASN A 28 -11.02 -4.06 26.77
CA ASN A 28 -12.00 -3.53 25.82
C ASN A 28 -12.06 -1.99 25.88
N LEU A 29 -11.94 -1.42 27.09
CA LEU A 29 -11.91 0.03 27.28
C LEU A 29 -10.61 0.66 26.71
N LEU A 30 -9.48 -0.02 26.84
CA LEU A 30 -8.21 0.44 26.28
C LEU A 30 -8.21 0.37 24.74
N GLU A 31 -8.76 -0.69 24.16
CA GLU A 31 -8.95 -0.83 22.71
C GLU A 31 -9.87 0.27 22.17
N MET A 32 -11.04 0.47 22.78
CA MET A 32 -11.94 1.56 22.37
C MET A 32 -11.29 2.94 22.49
N ARG A 33 -10.51 3.18 23.55
CA ARG A 33 -9.75 4.43 23.69
C ARG A 33 -8.74 4.59 22.55
N SER A 34 -8.03 3.54 22.16
CA SER A 34 -7.08 3.57 21.03
C SER A 34 -7.80 3.95 19.74
N ILE A 35 -8.91 3.27 19.43
CA ILE A 35 -9.72 3.46 18.22
C ILE A 35 -10.29 4.88 18.15
N VAL A 36 -10.86 5.39 19.25
CA VAL A 36 -11.40 6.77 19.32
C VAL A 36 -10.27 7.79 19.19
N GLY A 37 -9.13 7.56 19.84
CA GLY A 37 -7.95 8.42 19.68
C GLY A 37 -7.48 8.48 18.22
N LEU A 38 -7.47 7.33 17.55
CA LEU A 38 -7.13 7.23 16.13
C LEU A 38 -8.14 7.97 15.24
N GLN A 39 -9.45 7.85 15.51
CA GLN A 39 -10.49 8.61 14.80
C GLN A 39 -10.27 10.12 14.93
N ILE A 40 -9.94 10.61 16.12
CA ILE A 40 -9.67 12.04 16.34
C ILE A 40 -8.48 12.50 15.49
N ASP A 41 -7.40 11.71 15.44
CA ASP A 41 -6.22 12.04 14.64
C ASP A 41 -6.55 12.06 13.13
N VAL A 42 -7.33 11.08 12.66
CA VAL A 42 -7.80 10.98 11.27
C VAL A 42 -8.69 12.18 10.90
N MET A 43 -9.62 12.57 11.78
CA MET A 43 -10.50 13.71 11.55
C MET A 43 -9.76 15.05 11.53
N LYS A 44 -8.79 15.24 12.44
CA LYS A 44 -7.91 16.41 12.42
C LYS A 44 -7.12 16.51 11.11
N HIS A 45 -6.69 15.38 10.55
CA HIS A 45 -6.04 15.36 9.24
C HIS A 45 -7.03 15.75 8.14
N ALA A 46 -8.24 15.16 8.14
CA ALA A 46 -9.28 15.44 7.15
C ALA A 46 -9.69 16.92 7.11
N GLU A 47 -9.85 17.54 8.29
CA GLU A 47 -10.20 18.96 8.45
C GLU A 47 -9.12 19.87 7.84
N LYS A 48 -7.85 19.59 8.11
CA LYS A 48 -6.72 20.33 7.50
C LYS A 48 -6.69 20.26 5.98
N GLN A 49 -7.23 19.19 5.40
CA GLN A 49 -7.27 18.95 3.95
C GLN A 49 -8.57 19.46 3.29
N GLY A 50 -9.51 20.01 4.06
CA GLY A 50 -10.81 20.48 3.56
C GLY A 50 -11.64 19.39 2.89
N SER A 51 -11.52 18.13 3.34
CA SER A 51 -12.21 16.98 2.75
C SER A 51 -13.54 16.68 3.42
N ASP A 52 -14.46 16.03 2.69
CA ASP A 52 -15.72 15.50 3.24
C ASP A 52 -15.46 14.39 4.26
N PHE A 53 -16.09 14.50 5.44
CA PHE A 53 -15.87 13.67 6.62
C PHE A 53 -16.34 12.22 6.48
N LYS A 54 -17.30 11.92 5.58
CA LYS A 54 -17.89 10.58 5.48
C LYS A 54 -16.88 9.49 5.12
N SER A 55 -15.85 9.82 4.36
CA SER A 55 -14.79 8.86 3.96
C SER A 55 -13.71 8.63 5.04
N TRP A 56 -13.78 9.34 6.16
CA TRP A 56 -12.79 9.34 7.24
C TRP A 56 -13.32 8.74 8.55
N ASP A 57 -14.57 8.29 8.56
CA ASP A 57 -15.16 7.60 9.71
C ASP A 57 -14.67 6.16 9.78
N ILE A 58 -13.73 5.89 10.68
CA ILE A 58 -13.14 4.56 10.91
C ILE A 58 -13.80 3.83 12.10
N VAL A 59 -14.68 4.50 12.85
CA VAL A 59 -15.39 3.97 14.03
C VAL A 59 -16.81 3.51 13.68
N GLY A 60 -17.43 4.07 12.63
CA GLY A 60 -18.72 3.64 12.10
C GLY A 60 -19.90 4.21 12.88
N GLY A 61 -20.12 5.52 12.76
CA GLY A 61 -21.28 6.20 13.36
C GLY A 61 -22.60 6.02 12.60
N GLY A 62 -22.66 5.17 11.57
CA GLY A 62 -23.81 4.96 10.68
C GLY A 62 -24.43 3.56 10.79
N SER A 63 -25.72 3.45 10.43
CA SER A 63 -26.60 2.29 10.67
C SER A 63 -26.31 0.99 9.88
N GLU A 64 -25.16 0.85 9.23
CA GLU A 64 -24.80 -0.36 8.47
C GLU A 64 -23.34 -0.74 8.76
N ASP A 65 -23.15 -1.74 9.62
CA ASP A 65 -21.84 -2.33 9.96
C ASP A 65 -21.06 -2.80 8.72
N ASP A 66 -21.74 -3.11 7.62
CA ASP A 66 -21.13 -3.60 6.37
C ASP A 66 -20.21 -2.58 5.70
N MET A 67 -20.36 -1.28 5.98
CA MET A 67 -19.56 -0.22 5.34
C MET A 67 -18.32 0.18 6.14
N ILE A 68 -18.17 -0.27 7.40
CA ILE A 68 -17.08 0.18 8.26
C ILE A 68 -15.71 -0.31 7.76
N ALA A 69 -15.64 -1.53 7.24
CA ALA A 69 -14.43 -2.09 6.66
C ALA A 69 -13.99 -1.29 5.42
N PHE A 70 -14.96 -0.87 4.60
CA PHE A 70 -14.71 0.00 3.46
C PHE A 70 -14.16 1.35 3.91
N HIS A 71 -14.76 1.99 4.91
CA HIS A 71 -14.30 3.29 5.39
C HIS A 71 -12.91 3.24 6.02
N ARG A 72 -12.58 2.19 6.79
CA ARG A 72 -11.23 1.96 7.35
C ARG A 72 -10.18 1.82 6.26
N ARG A 73 -10.45 0.99 5.25
CA ARG A 73 -9.58 0.83 4.07
C ARG A 73 -9.43 2.16 3.34
N ARG A 74 -10.55 2.84 3.10
CA ARG A 74 -10.59 4.12 2.39
C ARG A 74 -9.78 5.21 3.08
N ALA A 75 -9.90 5.34 4.40
CA ALA A 75 -9.14 6.29 5.19
C ALA A 75 -7.63 5.99 5.09
N ALA A 76 -7.22 4.72 5.22
CA ALA A 76 -5.82 4.32 5.08
C ALA A 76 -5.25 4.66 3.69
N GLU A 77 -6.02 4.38 2.62
CA GLU A 77 -5.62 4.73 1.24
C GLU A 77 -5.41 6.24 1.06
N LEU A 78 -6.33 7.05 1.57
CA LEU A 78 -6.30 8.51 1.45
C LEU A 78 -5.15 9.15 2.24
N LEU A 79 -4.74 8.50 3.33
CA LEU A 79 -3.65 8.93 4.21
C LEU A 79 -2.28 8.52 3.68
N LEU A 80 -2.14 7.35 3.06
CA LEU A 80 -0.84 6.70 2.88
C LEU A 80 0.26 7.58 2.28
N LEU A 81 -0.06 8.32 1.23
CA LEU A 81 0.89 9.18 0.52
C LEU A 81 0.86 10.65 0.98
N LYS A 82 0.19 10.94 2.10
CA LYS A 82 0.08 12.27 2.72
C LYS A 82 0.60 12.28 4.15
N ASP A 83 0.26 11.24 4.91
CA ASP A 83 0.66 10.97 6.28
C ASP A 83 0.78 9.45 6.46
N GLY A 84 1.91 8.90 6.03
CA GLY A 84 2.17 7.47 6.07
C GLY A 84 2.21 6.90 7.50
N SER A 85 2.57 7.72 8.50
CA SER A 85 2.57 7.31 9.90
C SER A 85 1.15 7.09 10.43
N LEU A 86 0.24 8.01 10.15
CA LEU A 86 -1.17 7.85 10.52
C LEU A 86 -1.82 6.71 9.73
N ALA A 87 -1.52 6.58 8.44
CA ALA A 87 -1.99 5.45 7.64
C ALA A 87 -1.54 4.10 8.21
N PHE A 88 -0.26 3.98 8.62
CA PHE A 88 0.27 2.77 9.23
C PHE A 88 -0.46 2.42 10.53
N ARG A 89 -0.75 3.40 11.38
CA ARG A 89 -1.56 3.18 12.59
C ARG A 89 -2.94 2.62 12.27
N VAL A 90 -3.64 3.16 11.27
CA VAL A 90 -4.94 2.65 10.80
C VAL A 90 -4.84 1.22 10.28
N ILE A 91 -3.81 0.93 9.47
CA ILE A 91 -3.58 -0.41 8.92
C ILE A 91 -3.34 -1.44 10.04
N GLN A 92 -2.52 -1.10 11.04
CA GLN A 92 -2.20 -2.01 12.14
C GLN A 92 -3.40 -2.22 13.06
N GLU A 93 -4.09 -1.14 13.48
CA GLU A 93 -5.23 -1.20 14.39
C GLU A 93 -6.34 -2.09 13.83
N PHE A 94 -6.65 -1.97 12.54
CA PHE A 94 -7.71 -2.74 11.89
C PHE A 94 -7.23 -3.94 11.08
N ARG A 95 -5.93 -4.28 11.17
CA ARG A 95 -5.30 -5.41 10.46
C ARG A 95 -5.64 -5.43 8.96
N LEU A 96 -5.59 -4.26 8.32
CA LEU A 96 -5.93 -4.11 6.91
C LEU A 96 -4.86 -4.78 6.03
N PRO A 97 -5.22 -5.28 4.83
CA PRO A 97 -4.26 -5.84 3.89
C PRO A 97 -3.34 -4.74 3.35
N ALA A 98 -2.19 -4.55 3.99
CA ALA A 98 -1.31 -3.39 3.77
C ALA A 98 -0.88 -3.26 2.30
N ALA A 99 -0.47 -4.36 1.65
CA ALA A 99 -0.08 -4.35 0.25
C ALA A 99 -1.21 -3.86 -0.68
N GLU A 100 -2.45 -4.30 -0.44
CA GLU A 100 -3.59 -3.88 -1.26
C GLU A 100 -3.92 -2.40 -1.05
N VAL A 101 -3.90 -1.93 0.21
CA VAL A 101 -4.06 -0.50 0.55
C VAL A 101 -3.00 0.34 -0.17
N TYR A 102 -1.76 -0.13 -0.24
CA TYR A 102 -0.67 0.58 -0.90
C TYR A 102 -0.89 0.66 -2.41
N VAL A 103 -1.28 -0.45 -3.03
CA VAL A 103 -1.61 -0.50 -4.46
C VAL A 103 -2.72 0.50 -4.79
N ASP A 104 -3.81 0.51 -4.03
CA ASP A 104 -4.95 1.38 -4.32
C ASP A 104 -4.64 2.85 -4.05
N ALA A 105 -3.92 3.16 -2.97
CA ALA A 105 -3.45 4.50 -2.68
C ALA A 105 -2.55 5.06 -3.80
N ILE A 106 -1.59 4.26 -4.27
CA ILE A 106 -0.69 4.64 -5.36
C ILE A 106 -1.48 4.83 -6.66
N ARG A 107 -2.41 3.92 -6.99
CA ARG A 107 -3.26 4.04 -8.19
C ARG A 107 -4.07 5.33 -8.16
N GLN A 108 -4.70 5.65 -7.03
CA GLN A 108 -5.47 6.87 -6.87
C GLN A 108 -4.60 8.12 -6.98
N TYR A 109 -3.43 8.11 -6.35
CA TYR A 109 -2.47 9.19 -6.48
C TYR A 109 -2.03 9.40 -7.93
N CYS A 110 -1.80 8.31 -8.67
CA CYS A 110 -1.42 8.37 -10.08
C CYS A 110 -2.54 8.94 -10.98
N LYS A 111 -3.81 8.64 -10.66
CA LYS A 111 -5.00 9.17 -11.36
C LYS A 111 -5.25 10.65 -11.05
N ALA A 112 -4.91 11.10 -9.84
CA ALA A 112 -5.03 12.51 -9.49
C ALA A 112 -4.06 13.35 -10.34
N LYS A 113 -4.47 14.56 -10.77
CA LYS A 113 -3.62 15.52 -11.52
C LYS A 113 -2.51 16.14 -10.65
N ARG A 114 -1.88 15.36 -9.78
CA ARG A 114 -0.79 15.78 -8.89
C ARG A 114 0.52 15.85 -9.68
N PRO A 115 1.47 16.70 -9.26
CA PRO A 115 2.72 16.90 -9.98
C PRO A 115 3.50 15.58 -10.12
N HIS A 116 3.91 15.27 -11.36
CA HIS A 116 4.53 14.01 -11.75
C HIS A 116 5.78 13.61 -10.92
N GLY A 117 6.49 14.59 -10.33
CA GLY A 117 7.76 14.36 -9.63
C GLY A 117 7.66 13.85 -8.19
N GLN A 118 6.50 13.94 -7.54
CA GLN A 118 6.37 13.62 -6.11
C GLN A 118 6.08 12.14 -5.82
N LEU A 119 5.60 11.36 -6.80
CA LEU A 119 5.21 9.97 -6.57
C LEU A 119 6.37 9.09 -6.08
N ILE A 120 7.52 9.18 -6.76
CA ILE A 120 8.63 8.26 -6.50
C ILE A 120 9.24 8.45 -5.10
N PRO A 121 9.52 9.68 -4.63
CA PRO A 121 9.93 9.90 -3.25
C PRO A 121 8.91 9.36 -2.24
N LEU A 122 7.62 9.69 -2.40
CA LEU A 122 6.58 9.25 -1.48
C LEU A 122 6.48 7.73 -1.39
N VAL A 123 6.56 7.04 -2.53
CA VAL A 123 6.55 5.56 -2.53
C VAL A 123 7.81 5.03 -1.86
N LYS A 124 8.99 5.58 -2.16
CA LYS A 124 10.25 5.14 -1.52
C LYS A 124 10.21 5.27 0.00
N ASP A 125 9.57 6.29 0.54
CA ASP A 125 9.44 6.51 1.98
C ASP A 125 8.60 5.42 2.67
N LEU A 126 7.79 4.68 1.91
CA LEU A 126 7.06 3.51 2.40
C LEU A 126 7.93 2.25 2.46
N LYS A 127 9.15 2.26 1.93
CA LYS A 127 10.02 1.07 1.95
C LYS A 127 10.40 0.73 3.40
N GLY A 128 10.33 -0.55 3.74
CA GLY A 128 10.66 -1.07 5.07
C GLY A 128 9.45 -1.30 5.97
N THR A 129 8.24 -0.92 5.54
CA THR A 129 6.98 -1.29 6.22
C THR A 129 6.39 -2.61 5.72
N LEU A 130 6.92 -3.15 4.61
CA LEU A 130 6.51 -4.39 3.96
C LEU A 130 7.73 -5.29 3.72
N GLY A 131 7.51 -6.61 3.65
CA GLY A 131 8.54 -7.54 3.20
C GLY A 131 8.85 -7.39 1.71
N ASP A 132 10.03 -7.84 1.25
CA ASP A 132 10.48 -7.64 -0.14
C ASP A 132 9.50 -8.20 -1.18
N LEU A 133 8.85 -9.34 -0.91
CA LEU A 133 7.85 -9.94 -1.81
C LEU A 133 6.60 -9.05 -1.95
N GLU A 134 6.07 -8.56 -0.84
CA GLU A 134 4.91 -7.66 -0.83
C GLU A 134 5.26 -6.31 -1.43
N TRP A 135 6.47 -5.83 -1.16
CA TRP A 135 7.01 -4.61 -1.75
C TRP A 135 7.08 -4.71 -3.28
N ASP A 136 7.64 -5.80 -3.82
CA ASP A 136 7.68 -6.05 -5.26
C ASP A 136 6.28 -6.20 -5.86
N HIS A 137 5.34 -6.82 -5.13
CA HIS A 137 3.94 -6.87 -5.54
C HIS A 137 3.35 -5.46 -5.67
N VAL A 138 3.55 -4.58 -4.69
CA VAL A 138 3.05 -3.19 -4.69
C VAL A 138 3.68 -2.38 -5.83
N VAL A 139 5.00 -2.39 -5.92
CA VAL A 139 5.76 -1.64 -6.93
C VAL A 139 5.46 -2.17 -8.34
N GLY A 140 5.37 -3.49 -8.51
CA GLY A 140 5.02 -4.14 -9.76
C GLY A 140 3.61 -3.75 -10.23
N ASN A 141 2.62 -3.78 -9.34
CA ASN A 141 1.26 -3.32 -9.65
C ASN A 141 1.24 -1.84 -10.07
N ALA A 142 1.94 -0.97 -9.34
CA ALA A 142 2.05 0.44 -9.68
C ALA A 142 2.74 0.64 -11.05
N PHE A 143 3.79 -0.14 -11.32
CA PHE A 143 4.49 -0.13 -12.60
C PHE A 143 3.57 -0.49 -13.76
N PHE A 144 2.83 -1.61 -13.67
CA PHE A 144 1.93 -2.06 -14.73
C PHE A 144 0.75 -1.11 -14.92
N PHE A 145 0.20 -0.57 -13.83
CA PHE A 145 -0.84 0.45 -13.89
C PHE A 145 -0.37 1.70 -14.65
N LEU A 146 0.80 2.24 -14.30
CA LEU A 146 1.40 3.38 -15.00
C LEU A 146 1.65 3.07 -16.48
N LEU A 147 2.19 1.89 -16.78
CA LEU A 147 2.57 1.50 -18.13
C LEU A 147 1.36 1.25 -19.04
N ASN A 148 0.36 0.51 -18.56
CA ASN A 148 -0.73 -0.01 -19.37
C ASN A 148 -1.97 0.87 -19.32
N GLU A 149 -2.35 1.38 -18.15
CA GLU A 149 -3.58 2.17 -18.00
C GLU A 149 -3.35 3.66 -18.25
N LEU A 150 -2.22 4.21 -17.78
CA LEU A 150 -1.91 5.63 -17.96
C LEU A 150 -0.95 5.93 -19.12
N SER A 151 -0.37 4.89 -19.74
CA SER A 151 0.66 5.04 -20.78
C SER A 151 1.88 5.89 -20.35
N ASP A 152 2.14 6.01 -19.04
CA ASP A 152 3.22 6.82 -18.48
C ASP A 152 4.51 6.00 -18.33
N ARG A 153 5.21 5.85 -19.46
CA ARG A 153 6.48 5.12 -19.51
C ARG A 153 7.59 5.77 -18.68
N ALA A 154 7.53 7.07 -18.43
CA ALA A 154 8.58 7.77 -17.68
C ALA A 154 8.51 7.41 -16.20
N ARG A 155 7.32 7.55 -15.58
CA ARG A 155 7.09 7.15 -14.19
C ARG A 155 7.18 5.63 -14.02
N ALA A 156 6.71 4.83 -14.98
CA ALA A 156 6.88 3.37 -14.92
C ALA A 156 8.37 2.99 -14.86
N LYS A 157 9.24 3.58 -15.68
CA LYS A 157 10.70 3.33 -15.60
C LYS A 157 11.31 3.71 -14.26
N GLN A 158 10.79 4.74 -13.60
CA GLN A 158 11.24 5.11 -12.25
C GLN A 158 10.74 4.11 -11.20
N MET A 159 9.49 3.65 -11.32
CA MET A 159 8.90 2.63 -10.45
C MET A 159 9.67 1.30 -10.53
N MET A 160 10.07 0.89 -11.74
CA MET A 160 10.91 -0.31 -11.95
C MET A 160 12.21 -0.28 -11.15
N LYS A 161 12.79 0.91 -10.89
CA LYS A 161 14.03 1.03 -10.08
C LYS A 161 13.82 0.73 -8.60
N LEU A 162 12.57 0.65 -8.15
CA LEU A 162 12.21 0.35 -6.76
C LEU A 162 12.03 -1.15 -6.52
N LEU A 163 11.97 -1.96 -7.58
CA LEU A 163 11.88 -3.41 -7.49
C LEU A 163 13.15 -4.00 -6.88
N VAL A 164 12.98 -4.99 -6.02
CA VAL A 164 14.04 -5.66 -5.28
C VAL A 164 14.48 -6.92 -6.03
N SER A 165 13.57 -7.86 -6.29
CA SER A 165 13.87 -9.13 -6.96
C SER A 165 14.24 -8.92 -8.43
N ASP A 166 15.18 -9.75 -8.90
CA ASP A 166 15.60 -9.72 -10.29
C ASP A 166 14.51 -10.26 -11.22
N HIS A 167 13.77 -11.27 -10.79
CA HIS A 167 12.58 -11.75 -11.49
C HIS A 167 11.59 -10.63 -11.79
N SER A 168 11.22 -9.81 -10.78
CA SER A 168 10.30 -8.69 -11.00
C SER A 168 10.89 -7.64 -11.95
N LYS A 169 12.21 -7.40 -11.91
CA LYS A 169 12.89 -6.50 -12.86
C LYS A 169 12.85 -7.07 -14.28
N VAL A 170 13.04 -8.37 -14.46
CA VAL A 170 12.92 -9.07 -15.75
C VAL A 170 11.51 -8.88 -16.32
N LEU A 171 10.46 -9.15 -15.54
CA LEU A 171 9.07 -8.94 -15.95
C LEU A 171 8.80 -7.50 -16.38
N ALA A 172 9.30 -6.51 -15.63
CA ALA A 172 9.17 -5.10 -15.97
C ALA A 172 9.92 -4.73 -17.27
N LEU A 173 11.13 -5.28 -17.48
CA LEU A 173 11.91 -5.06 -18.71
C LEU A 173 11.24 -5.69 -19.94
N LEU A 174 10.64 -6.87 -19.79
CA LEU A 174 9.84 -7.54 -20.83
C LEU A 174 8.64 -6.65 -21.22
N ALA A 175 7.92 -6.12 -20.24
CA ALA A 175 6.79 -5.22 -20.46
C ALA A 175 7.20 -3.91 -21.18
N LEU A 176 8.39 -3.36 -20.88
CA LEU A 176 8.96 -2.22 -21.60
C LEU A 176 9.52 -2.58 -22.99
N GLY A 177 9.52 -3.86 -23.37
CA GLY A 177 10.07 -4.35 -24.64
C GLY A 177 11.60 -4.38 -24.70
N LYS A 178 12.29 -4.26 -23.57
CA LYS A 178 13.76 -4.22 -23.48
C LYS A 178 14.35 -5.62 -23.31
N LEU A 179 14.13 -6.48 -24.30
CA LEU A 179 14.42 -7.91 -24.21
C LEU A 179 15.91 -8.21 -23.95
N ASP A 180 16.85 -7.52 -24.61
CA ASP A 180 18.29 -7.75 -24.38
C ASP A 180 18.69 -7.42 -22.93
N ARG A 181 18.16 -6.33 -22.36
CA ARG A 181 18.41 -6.00 -20.94
C ARG A 181 17.77 -7.02 -19.99
N ALA A 182 16.58 -7.52 -20.32
CA ALA A 182 15.95 -8.57 -19.53
C ALA A 182 16.83 -9.82 -19.50
N PHE A 183 17.40 -10.20 -20.66
CA PHE A 183 18.33 -11.32 -20.76
C PHE A 183 19.61 -11.11 -19.95
N GLU A 184 20.23 -9.93 -20.00
CA GLU A 184 21.44 -9.69 -19.20
C GLU A 184 21.19 -9.82 -17.69
N VAL A 185 20.02 -9.39 -17.20
CA VAL A 185 19.64 -9.57 -15.78
C VAL A 185 19.45 -11.06 -15.46
N ALA A 186 18.61 -11.76 -16.21
CA ALA A 186 18.35 -13.19 -15.99
C ALA A 186 19.64 -14.04 -16.08
N LYS A 187 20.49 -13.72 -17.06
CA LYS A 187 21.81 -14.34 -17.24
C LYS A 187 22.70 -14.13 -16.02
N SER A 188 22.74 -12.91 -15.47
CA SER A 188 23.58 -12.58 -14.32
C SER A 188 23.18 -13.33 -13.05
N CYS A 189 21.89 -13.66 -12.92
CA CYS A 189 21.34 -14.40 -11.79
C CYS A 189 21.30 -15.92 -12.04
N ALA A 190 21.77 -16.38 -13.20
CA ALA A 190 21.70 -17.76 -13.65
C ALA A 190 20.29 -18.38 -13.59
N ASP A 191 19.24 -17.57 -13.83
CA ASP A 191 17.84 -18.00 -13.74
C ASP A 191 17.33 -18.55 -15.09
N ASP A 192 17.19 -19.87 -15.17
CA ASP A 192 16.74 -20.55 -16.38
C ASP A 192 15.26 -20.29 -16.69
N VAL A 193 14.42 -20.12 -15.65
CA VAL A 193 12.98 -19.86 -15.81
C VAL A 193 12.75 -18.50 -16.48
N ASP A 194 13.48 -17.49 -16.04
CA ASP A 194 13.44 -16.16 -16.64
C ASP A 194 13.98 -16.17 -18.08
N VAL A 195 15.06 -16.91 -18.35
CA VAL A 195 15.59 -17.04 -19.71
C VAL A 195 14.60 -17.76 -20.64
N GLU A 196 13.91 -18.81 -20.18
CA GLU A 196 12.83 -19.46 -20.94
C GLU A 196 11.68 -18.50 -21.24
N LEU A 197 11.28 -17.69 -20.26
CA LEU A 197 10.24 -16.67 -20.43
C LEU A 197 10.65 -15.61 -21.47
N ILE A 198 11.91 -15.17 -21.43
CA ILE A 198 12.48 -14.23 -22.40
C ILE A 198 12.54 -14.86 -23.78
N LEU A 199 12.96 -16.13 -23.90
CA LEU A 199 12.99 -16.85 -25.16
C LEU A 199 11.61 -16.92 -25.80
N LYS A 200 10.57 -17.22 -25.02
CA LYS A 200 9.18 -17.22 -25.50
C LYS A 200 8.77 -15.86 -26.04
N HIS A 201 9.13 -14.77 -25.36
CA HIS A 201 8.87 -13.40 -25.82
C HIS A 201 9.70 -13.00 -27.05
N ALA A 202 10.95 -13.43 -27.12
CA ALA A 202 11.82 -13.18 -28.27
C ALA A 202 11.27 -13.87 -29.53
N ARG A 203 10.79 -15.11 -29.40
CA ARG A 203 10.14 -15.87 -30.48
C ARG A 203 8.88 -15.18 -30.97
N SER A 204 7.99 -14.74 -30.07
CA SER A 204 6.75 -14.06 -30.47
C SER A 204 7.01 -12.72 -31.16
N LYS A 205 8.12 -12.04 -30.84
CA LYS A 205 8.54 -10.79 -31.50
C LYS A 205 9.49 -11.00 -32.70
N GLY A 206 9.78 -12.24 -33.08
CA GLY A 206 10.67 -12.56 -34.21
C GLY A 206 12.14 -12.20 -34.01
N ASN A 207 12.61 -11.99 -32.77
CA ASN A 207 14.00 -11.64 -32.46
C ASN A 207 14.92 -12.88 -32.49
N LYS A 208 15.27 -13.33 -33.70
CA LYS A 208 16.10 -14.53 -33.92
C LYS A 208 17.47 -14.47 -33.22
N GLY A 209 18.06 -13.28 -33.12
CA GLY A 209 19.37 -13.10 -32.48
C GLY A 209 19.31 -13.38 -30.98
N LEU A 210 18.30 -12.85 -30.30
CA LEU A 210 18.10 -13.11 -28.87
C LEU A 210 17.66 -14.54 -28.60
N CYS A 211 16.86 -15.15 -29.49
CA CYS A 211 16.49 -16.57 -29.38
C CYS A 211 17.74 -17.45 -29.31
N LYS A 212 18.71 -17.23 -30.20
CA LYS A 212 19.97 -17.99 -30.21
C LYS A 212 20.73 -17.84 -28.89
N LYS A 213 20.87 -16.61 -28.37
CA LYS A 213 21.54 -16.34 -27.09
C LYS A 213 20.87 -17.08 -25.92
N CYS A 214 19.54 -17.09 -25.88
CA CYS A 214 18.79 -17.78 -24.82
C CYS A 214 18.94 -19.30 -24.95
N GLU A 215 18.85 -19.86 -26.16
CA GLU A 215 19.04 -21.29 -26.42
C GLU A 215 20.46 -21.76 -26.10
N GLU A 216 21.48 -20.95 -26.40
CA GLU A 216 22.87 -21.22 -26.02
C GLU A 216 23.05 -21.24 -24.50
N PHE A 217 22.42 -20.28 -23.80
CA PHE A 217 22.45 -20.23 -22.34
C PHE A 217 21.75 -21.43 -21.71
N LEU A 218 20.59 -21.85 -22.20
CA LEU A 218 19.84 -22.98 -21.62
C LEU A 218 20.48 -24.36 -21.89
N ARG A 219 21.47 -24.43 -22.79
CA ARG A 219 22.21 -25.67 -23.10
C ARG A 219 23.48 -25.87 -22.28
N ARG A 220 23.87 -24.87 -21.48
CA ARG A 220 25.07 -24.90 -20.64
C ARG A 220 24.95 -25.95 -19.54
#